data_AF-A0A8T4LWB6-F1
#
_entry.id   AF-A0A8T4LWB6-F1
#
_cell.length_a   1.000
_cell.length_b   1.000
_cell.length_c   1.000
_cell.angle_alpha   90.00
_cell.angle_beta   90.00
_cell.angle_gamma   90.00
#
_symmetry.space_group_name_H-M   'P 1'
#
loop_
_entity.id
_entity.type
_entity.pdbx_description
1 polymer ?
#
loop_
_entity_poly.entity_id
_entity_poly.type
_entity_poly.pdbx_seq_one_letter_code
_entity_poly.pdbx_strand_id
1 'polypeptide(L)' 'MRWKIFLFLIYVLFGFYFINVSLNFVEIPEFISDLDSWIMLIGGALIILSGFEHFLIGGRNKKILAVNE' A
#
# COMPACT_ATOMS: atom_id res chain seq x y z
N MET A 1 -8.61 5.61 -15.42
CA MET A 1 -8.11 6.54 -14.37
C MET A 1 -8.78 6.25 -13.02
N ARG A 2 -10.12 6.16 -12.94
CA ARG A 2 -10.88 5.86 -11.71
C ARG A 2 -10.46 4.55 -11.00
N TRP A 3 -10.23 3.47 -11.74
CA TRP A 3 -9.82 2.18 -11.17
C TRP A 3 -8.44 2.21 -10.48
N LYS A 4 -7.49 3.01 -11.01
CA LYS A 4 -6.15 3.13 -10.41
C LYS A 4 -6.18 3.84 -9.06
N ILE A 5 -7.05 4.85 -8.92
CA ILE A 5 -7.30 5.52 -7.65
C ILE A 5 -7.96 4.57 -6.65
N PHE A 6 -8.90 3.74 -7.08
CA PHE A 6 -9.52 2.74 -6.21
C PHE A 6 -8.48 1.73 -5.68
N LEU A 7 -7.62 1.19 -6.55
CA LEU A 7 -6.52 0.32 -6.14
C LEU A 7 -5.55 1.03 -5.20
N PHE A 8 -5.16 2.27 -5.51
CA PHE A 8 -4.29 3.06 -4.64
C PHE A 8 -4.90 3.26 -3.24
N LEU A 9 -6.21 3.53 -3.17
CA LEU A 9 -6.92 3.68 -1.89
C LEU A 9 -6.89 2.39 -1.06
N ILE A 10 -7.01 1.23 -1.72
CA ILE A 10 -6.88 -0.08 -1.07
C ILE A 10 -5.46 -0.26 -0.50
N TYR A 11 -4.42 0.02 -1.28
CA TYR A 11 -3.03 -0.05 -0.79
C TYR A 11 -2.82 0.84 0.44
N VAL A 12 -3.32 2.07 0.41
CA VAL A 12 -3.21 3.01 1.53
C VAL A 12 -3.97 2.53 2.77
N LEU A 13 -5.21 2.04 2.60
CA LEU A 13 -6.03 1.52 3.70
C LEU A 13 -5.37 0.33 4.39
N PHE A 14 -4.90 -0.66 3.62
CA PHE A 14 -4.22 -1.83 4.18
C PHE A 14 -2.89 -1.44 4.84
N GLY A 15 -2.10 -0.59 4.19
CA GLY A 15 -0.83 -0.12 4.75
C GLY A 15 -1.01 0.58 6.11
N PHE A 16 -1.98 1.49 6.21
CA PHE A 16 -2.29 2.15 7.48
C PHE A 16 -2.86 1.21 8.54
N TYR A 17 -3.64 0.20 8.14
CA TYR A 17 -4.13 -0.81 9.08
C TYR A 17 -2.96 -1.58 9.71
N PHE A 18 -2.03 -2.08 8.90
CA PHE A 18 -0.85 -2.79 9.40
C PHE A 18 0.03 -1.93 10.30
N ILE A 19 0.23 -0.64 9.95
CA ILE A 19 0.98 0.30 10.80
C ILE A 19 0.26 0.52 12.14
N ASN A 20 -1.06 0.73 12.13
CA ASN A 20 -1.85 0.92 13.36
C ASN A 20 -1.78 -0.31 14.27
N VAL A 21 -1.92 -1.49 13.69
CA VAL A 21 -1.79 -2.77 14.40
C VAL A 21 -0.40 -2.89 15.03
N SER A 22 0.65 -2.55 14.29
CA SER A 22 2.04 -2.61 14.79
C SER A 22 2.31 -1.67 15.97
N LEU A 23 1.57 -0.56 16.02
CA LEU A 23 1.64 0.42 17.10
C LEU A 23 0.67 0.10 18.26
N ASN A 24 -0.02 -1.04 18.22
CA ASN A 24 -1.04 -1.47 19.19
C ASN A 24 -2.18 -0.45 19.39
N PHE A 25 -2.53 0.34 18.37
CA PHE A 25 -3.65 1.29 18.45
C PHE A 25 -5.03 0.60 18.43
N VAL A 26 -5.10 -0.64 17.95
CA VAL A 26 -6.33 -1.45 17.83
C VAL A 26 -6.02 -2.88 18.25
N GLU A 27 -6.94 -3.52 18.97
CA GLU A 27 -6.83 -4.94 19.34
C GLU A 27 -6.75 -5.82 18.09
N ILE A 28 -5.69 -6.62 18.03
CA ILE A 28 -5.43 -7.53 16.93
C ILE A 28 -6.11 -8.88 17.22
N PRO A 29 -6.68 -9.55 16.21
CA PRO A 29 -7.18 -10.90 16.38
C PRO A 29 -6.04 -11.87 16.78
N GLU A 30 -6.38 -12.91 17.53
CA GLU A 30 -5.43 -13.93 18.02
C GLU A 30 -4.60 -14.59 16.90
N PHE A 31 -5.13 -14.70 15.68
CA PHE A 31 -4.38 -15.28 14.56
C PHE A 31 -3.26 -14.37 14.00
N ILE A 32 -3.24 -13.09 14.37
CA ILE A 32 -2.23 -12.11 13.95
C ILE A 32 -1.36 -11.68 15.13
N SER A 33 -1.73 -12.02 16.37
CA SER A 33 -0.96 -11.64 17.57
C SER A 33 0.42 -12.27 17.65
N ASP A 34 0.63 -13.40 16.97
CA ASP A 34 1.91 -14.10 16.91
C ASP A 34 2.89 -13.47 15.90
N LEU A 35 2.42 -12.55 15.04
CA LEU A 35 3.29 -11.82 14.12
C LEU A 35 4.04 -10.73 14.86
N ASP A 36 5.35 -10.66 14.65
CA ASP A 36 6.20 -9.63 15.22
C ASP A 36 5.76 -8.24 14.72
N SER A 37 5.53 -7.32 15.66
CA SER A 37 5.07 -5.96 15.37
C SER A 37 5.96 -5.24 14.36
N TRP A 38 7.26 -5.54 14.34
CA TRP A 38 8.19 -4.97 13.36
C TRP A 38 7.91 -5.44 11.92
N ILE A 39 7.52 -6.70 11.75
CA ILE A 39 7.20 -7.27 10.43
C ILE A 39 5.94 -6.61 9.88
N MET A 40 4.94 -6.41 10.73
CA MET A 40 3.70 -5.72 10.34
C MET A 40 3.97 -4.26 9.96
N LEU A 41 4.89 -3.59 10.66
CA LEU A 41 5.22 -2.19 10.39
C LEU A 41 5.95 -2.04 9.05
N ILE A 42 6.96 -2.88 8.82
CA ILE A 42 7.72 -2.93 7.56
C ILE A 42 6.80 -3.34 6.41
N GLY A 43 5.94 -4.35 6.62
CA GLY A 43 4.94 -4.79 5.65
C GLY A 43 3.99 -3.66 5.26
N GLY A 44 3.43 -2.95 6.23
CA GLY A 44 2.57 -1.79 5.99
C GLY A 44 3.27 -0.68 5.20
N ALA A 45 4.52 -0.36 5.54
CA ALA A 45 5.32 0.62 4.80
C ALA A 45 5.58 0.20 3.35
N LEU A 46 5.91 -1.08 3.12
CA LEU A 46 6.13 -1.63 1.77
C LEU A 46 4.85 -1.63 0.92
N ILE A 47 3.68 -1.90 1.52
CA ILE A 47 2.39 -1.83 0.84
C ILE A 47 2.11 -0.40 0.36
N ILE A 48 2.36 0.61 1.21
CA ILE A 48 2.19 2.03 0.83
C ILE A 48 3.14 2.42 -0.30
N LEU A 49 4.42 2.04 -0.18
CA LEU A 49 5.44 2.32 -1.21
C LEU A 49 5.07 1.68 -2.55
N SER A 50 4.63 0.42 -2.54
CA SER A 50 4.19 -0.30 -3.73
C SER A 50 2.96 0.34 -4.38
N GLY A 51 1.99 0.79 -3.57
CA GLY A 51 0.82 1.53 -4.05
C GLY A 51 1.21 2.84 -4.73
N PHE A 52 2.17 3.57 -4.15
CA PHE A 52 2.68 4.83 -4.71
C PHE A 52 3.40 4.61 -6.04
N GLU A 53 4.25 3.59 -6.12
CA GLU A 53 4.93 3.19 -7.35
C GLU A 53 3.92 2.78 -8.44
N HIS A 54 2.92 1.96 -8.10
CA HIS A 54 1.89 1.53 -9.04
C HIS A 54 1.08 2.70 -9.61
N PHE A 55 0.77 3.69 -8.77
CA PHE A 55 0.07 4.91 -9.19
C PHE A 55 0.93 5.76 -10.16
N LEU A 56 2.23 5.91 -9.87
CA LEU A 56 3.19 6.68 -10.69
C LEU A 56 3.53 6.01 -12.02
N ILE A 57 3.85 4.72 -12.03
CA ILE A 57 4.22 3.97 -13.25
C ILE A 57 3.03 3.91 -14.21
N GLY A 58 1.82 3.81 -13.67
CA GLY A 58 0.60 3.90 -14.44
C GLY A 58 0.42 5.19 -15.25
N GLY A 59 1.13 6.27 -14.90
CA GLY A 59 1.22 7.53 -15.66
C GLY A 59 2.39 7.57 -16.66
N ARG A 60 3.52 6.92 -16.36
CA ARG A 60 4.71 6.90 -17.23
C ARG A 60 4.48 6.19 -18.55
N ASN A 61 3.76 5.06 -18.57
CA ASN A 61 3.48 4.33 -19.81
C ASN A 61 2.65 5.14 -20.82
N LYS A 62 1.83 6.10 -20.37
CA LYS A 62 1.11 7.01 -21.29
C LYS A 62 2.03 8.04 -21.92
N LYS A 63 3.04 8.51 -21.19
CA LYS A 63 3.94 9.57 -21.66
C LYS A 63 4.93 9.06 -22.72
N ILE A 64 5.33 7.80 -22.64
CA ILE A 64 6.26 7.18 -23.62
C ILE A 64 5.55 6.90 -24.96
N LEU A 65 4.28 6.47 -24.92
CA LEU A 65 3.51 6.23 -26.15
C LEU A 65 3.16 7.53 -26.89
N ALA A 66 2.95 8.64 -26.17
CA ALA A 66 2.65 9.94 -26.77
C ALA A 66 3.90 10.70 -27.31
N VAL A 67 5.11 10.20 -27.07
CA VAL A 67 6.36 10.77 -27.61
C VAL A 67 6.81 10.05 -28.88
N ASN A 68 6.20 8.90 -29.20
CA ASN A 68 6.53 8.08 -30.37
C ASN A 68 5.47 8.18 -31.50
N GLU A 69 4.53 9.14 -31.41
CA GLU A 69 3.60 9.55 -32.47
C GLU A 69 4.01 10.92 -33.02
#